data_AF-A0A3L7XTL1-F1
#
_entry.id   AF-A0A3L7XTL1-F1
#
_cell.length_a   1.000
_cell.length_b   1.000
_cell.length_c   1.000
_cell.angle_alpha   90.00
_cell.angle_beta   90.00
_cell.angle_gamma   90.00
#
_symmetry.space_group_name_H-M   'P 1'
#
loop_
_entity.id
_entity.type
_entity.pdbx_description
1 polymer ?
#
loop_
_entity_poly.entity_id
_entity_poly.type
_entity_poly.pdbx_seq_one_letter_code
_entity_poly.pdbx_strand_id
1 'polypeptide(L)'
;MPAPAVVIENNFGLRIEPLGNAGLDFKFSIRELSATAFTQQAANGKLPEFSAAAGQIFQIETTGALPARVALSVPLPPAAADPELLELLAWDGTTWRFVPSLLSTDELQAEMAGVPRAVAIVRGMPAPPIVGGVLEADETFTASSAALEVVFPAGLVLQKDGSLLGTLADGITPAAGQSVMPVVRAPEPDGTSIVAAMLASPAARQQNLSGLRELAAKSSHHGVVLDYGLLQPAMRTEWSAFIRELATLLHAQQK
;
A
#
# COMPACT_ATOMS: atom_id res chain seq x y z
N MET A 1 41.14 -1.50 4.86
CA MET A 1 40.57 -2.63 4.11
C MET A 1 39.10 -2.73 4.48
N PRO A 2 38.17 -2.88 3.52
CA PRO A 2 36.81 -3.29 3.89
C PRO A 2 36.91 -4.67 4.54
N ALA A 3 36.17 -4.87 5.64
CA ALA A 3 36.09 -6.16 6.31
C ALA A 3 35.64 -7.23 5.28
N PRO A 4 36.17 -8.47 5.35
CA PRO A 4 35.75 -9.51 4.43
C PRO A 4 34.23 -9.68 4.53
N ALA A 5 33.55 -9.58 3.38
CA ALA A 5 32.14 -9.88 3.26
C ALA A 5 31.91 -11.28 3.83
N VAL A 6 31.17 -11.36 4.92
CA VAL A 6 30.72 -12.64 5.46
C VAL A 6 29.61 -13.10 4.52
N VAL A 7 30.00 -13.67 3.38
CA VAL A 7 29.09 -14.39 2.49
C VAL A 7 28.79 -15.71 3.19
N ILE A 8 27.69 -15.77 3.93
CA ILE A 8 27.20 -17.03 4.47
C ILE A 8 26.33 -17.64 3.38
N GLU A 9 26.96 -18.34 2.44
CA GLU A 9 26.22 -19.27 1.59
C GLU A 9 25.51 -20.27 2.50
N ASN A 10 24.18 -20.27 2.42
CA ASN A 10 23.36 -21.31 3.01
C ASN A 10 22.94 -22.27 1.90
N ASN A 11 22.50 -23.46 2.29
CA ASN A 11 22.02 -24.49 1.36
C ASN A 11 20.77 -24.08 0.57
N PHE A 12 20.24 -22.88 0.81
CA PHE A 12 19.03 -22.35 0.20
C PHE A 12 19.31 -21.26 -0.84
N GLY A 13 20.57 -20.89 -1.08
CA GLY A 13 20.98 -19.92 -2.12
C GLY A 13 20.70 -18.44 -1.79
N LEU A 14 19.98 -18.13 -0.72
CA LEU A 14 19.79 -16.75 -0.24
C LEU A 14 21.14 -16.16 0.19
N ARG A 15 21.54 -14.98 -0.28
CA ARG A 15 22.73 -14.29 0.23
C ARG A 15 22.36 -12.95 0.85
N ILE A 16 22.97 -12.67 2.00
CA ILE A 16 22.85 -11.41 2.73
C ILE A 16 24.26 -10.91 3.00
N GLU A 17 24.65 -9.83 2.33
CA GLU A 17 25.97 -9.25 2.42
C GLU A 17 25.89 -7.88 3.11
N PRO A 18 26.53 -7.70 4.28
CA PRO A 18 26.60 -6.38 4.90
C PRO A 18 27.31 -5.35 4.01
N LEU A 19 26.69 -4.20 3.82
CA LEU A 19 27.28 -3.08 3.12
C LEU A 19 27.89 -2.10 4.13
N GLY A 20 29.22 -2.01 4.14
CA GLY A 20 29.99 -1.19 5.08
C GLY A 20 30.49 -1.96 6.30
N ASN A 21 30.70 -1.26 7.42
CA ASN A 21 31.20 -1.88 8.64
C ASN A 21 30.07 -2.66 9.34
N ALA A 22 30.07 -3.98 9.19
CA ALA A 22 29.27 -4.88 10.03
C ALA A 22 30.00 -5.14 11.35
N GLY A 23 29.24 -5.42 12.41
CA GLY A 23 29.82 -6.03 13.61
C GLY A 23 30.44 -7.37 13.24
N LEU A 24 31.65 -7.65 13.75
CA LEU A 24 32.33 -8.94 13.54
C LEU A 24 31.56 -10.13 14.15
N ASP A 25 30.55 -9.85 14.95
CA ASP A 25 29.66 -10.79 15.62
C ASP A 25 28.33 -11.03 14.89
N PHE A 26 28.06 -10.32 13.78
CA PHE A 26 26.83 -10.50 13.01
C PHE A 26 26.76 -11.92 12.42
N LYS A 27 25.69 -12.63 12.75
CA LYS A 27 25.39 -13.97 12.22
C LYS A 27 23.91 -14.07 11.90
N PHE A 28 23.56 -14.95 10.97
CA PHE A 28 22.17 -15.26 10.67
C PHE A 28 21.95 -16.75 10.41
N SER A 29 20.71 -17.19 10.61
CA SER A 29 20.19 -18.49 10.20
C SER A 29 18.93 -18.30 9.36
N ILE A 30 18.69 -19.23 8.45
CA ILE A 30 17.55 -19.18 7.53
C ILE A 30 16.70 -20.43 7.69
N ARG A 31 15.39 -20.24 7.57
CA ARG A 31 14.40 -21.29 7.43
C ARG A 31 13.51 -20.99 6.23
N GLU A 32 13.30 -22.00 5.39
CA GLU A 32 12.24 -21.95 4.37
C GLU A 32 10.90 -22.34 4.97
N LEU A 33 9.88 -21.54 4.69
CA LEU A 33 8.51 -21.79 5.10
C LEU A 33 7.59 -21.64 3.88
N SER A 34 6.56 -22.47 3.80
CA SER A 34 5.46 -22.17 2.88
C SER A 34 4.73 -20.90 3.35
N ALA A 35 4.06 -20.19 2.44
CA ALA A 35 3.27 -19.00 2.80
C ALA A 35 2.22 -19.29 3.89
N THR A 36 1.59 -20.47 3.84
CA THR A 36 0.64 -20.93 4.86
C THR A 36 1.32 -21.13 6.23
N ALA A 37 2.47 -21.80 6.27
CA ALA A 37 3.21 -22.02 7.51
C ALA A 37 3.69 -20.70 8.13
N PHE A 38 4.20 -19.78 7.30
CA PHE A 38 4.61 -18.46 7.74
C PHE A 38 3.44 -17.66 8.34
N THR A 39 2.28 -17.68 7.68
CA THR A 39 1.06 -16.99 8.15
C THR A 39 0.56 -17.54 9.48
N GLN A 40 0.71 -18.85 9.73
CA GLN A 40 0.35 -19.45 11.02
C GLN A 40 1.31 -19.09 12.15
N GLN A 41 2.60 -18.88 11.82
CA GLN A 41 3.65 -18.59 12.81
C GLN A 41 3.75 -17.09 13.14
N ALA A 42 3.61 -16.22 12.14
CA ALA A 42 3.84 -14.78 12.28
C ALA A 42 2.52 -14.01 12.30
N ALA A 43 2.27 -13.29 13.39
CA ALA A 43 1.19 -12.30 13.44
C ALA A 43 1.38 -11.29 12.30
N ASN A 44 0.31 -11.02 11.53
CA ASN A 44 0.35 -10.20 10.32
C ASN A 44 1.34 -10.73 9.24
N GLY A 45 1.62 -12.04 9.24
CA GLY A 45 2.51 -12.68 8.27
C GLY A 45 1.86 -12.97 6.92
N LYS A 46 0.54 -12.77 6.78
CA LYS A 46 -0.17 -12.95 5.50
C LYS A 46 0.45 -12.01 4.44
N LEU A 47 0.75 -12.54 3.26
CA LEU A 47 1.19 -11.74 2.12
C LEU A 47 0.13 -10.68 1.76
N PRO A 48 0.53 -9.56 1.13
CA PRO A 48 -0.41 -8.55 0.66
C PRO A 48 -1.53 -9.14 -0.20
N GLU A 49 -2.69 -8.47 -0.22
CA GLU A 49 -3.78 -8.88 -1.09
C GLU A 49 -3.35 -8.89 -2.55
N PHE A 50 -3.99 -9.75 -3.34
CA PHE A 50 -3.68 -9.95 -4.75
C PHE A 50 -2.20 -10.32 -5.00
N SER A 51 -1.55 -10.94 -4.02
CA SER A 51 -0.21 -11.51 -4.17
C SER A 51 -0.24 -13.00 -3.87
N ALA A 52 0.48 -13.79 -4.67
CA ALA A 52 0.73 -15.20 -4.39
C ALA A 52 2.22 -15.44 -4.27
N ALA A 53 2.64 -16.24 -3.29
CA ALA A 53 4.02 -16.67 -3.18
C ALA A 53 4.41 -17.47 -4.45
N ALA A 54 5.49 -17.05 -5.11
CA ALA A 54 6.05 -17.78 -6.25
C ALA A 54 6.99 -18.91 -5.81
N GLY A 55 7.37 -18.93 -4.53
CA GLY A 55 8.22 -19.93 -3.91
C GLY A 55 8.11 -19.94 -2.39
N GLN A 56 9.15 -20.45 -1.74
CA GLN A 56 9.24 -20.45 -0.28
C GLN A 56 9.50 -19.04 0.26
N ILE A 57 9.05 -18.81 1.49
CA ILE A 57 9.41 -17.63 2.28
C ILE A 57 10.67 -17.96 3.07
N PHE A 58 11.70 -17.14 2.92
CA PHE A 58 12.93 -17.27 3.71
C PHE A 58 12.78 -16.44 4.98
N GLN A 59 12.57 -17.11 6.11
CA GLN A 59 12.63 -16.48 7.43
C GLN A 59 14.09 -16.37 7.87
N ILE A 60 14.47 -15.19 8.37
CA ILE A 60 15.84 -14.84 8.72
C ILE A 60 15.89 -14.53 10.21
N GLU A 61 16.66 -15.32 10.96
CA GLU A 61 16.97 -15.06 12.36
C GLU A 61 18.40 -14.52 12.44
N THR A 62 18.61 -13.48 13.25
CA THR A 62 19.90 -12.78 13.33
C THR A 62 20.39 -12.73 14.78
N THR A 63 21.71 -12.69 14.95
CA THR A 63 22.39 -12.47 16.23
C THR A 63 23.59 -11.54 16.04
N GLY A 64 24.02 -10.88 17.11
CA GLY A 64 25.08 -9.87 17.08
C GLY A 64 24.62 -8.50 16.59
N ALA A 65 25.56 -7.60 16.31
CA ALA A 65 25.26 -6.25 15.87
C ALA A 65 24.80 -6.22 14.40
N LEU A 66 23.55 -5.80 14.17
CA LEU A 66 22.96 -5.74 12.83
C LEU A 66 23.65 -4.69 11.94
N PRO A 67 23.95 -5.01 10.68
CA PRO A 67 24.44 -4.02 9.72
C PRO A 67 23.36 -3.00 9.37
N ALA A 68 23.76 -1.75 9.16
CA ALA A 68 22.85 -0.66 8.78
C ALA A 68 22.30 -0.82 7.36
N ARG A 69 23.03 -1.51 6.48
CA ARG A 69 22.65 -1.79 5.10
C ARG A 69 23.10 -3.18 4.69
N VAL A 70 22.35 -3.83 3.81
CA VAL A 70 22.71 -5.11 3.22
C VAL A 70 22.43 -5.14 1.71
N ALA A 71 23.26 -5.87 0.97
CA ALA A 71 22.91 -6.39 -0.34
C ALA A 71 22.28 -7.77 -0.15
N LEU A 72 21.19 -8.01 -0.87
CA LEU A 72 20.37 -9.20 -0.79
C LEU A 72 20.34 -9.84 -2.18
N SER A 73 20.58 -11.14 -2.24
CA SER A 73 20.40 -11.96 -3.44
C SER A 73 19.46 -13.10 -3.11
N VAL A 74 18.24 -13.08 -3.67
CA VAL A 74 17.22 -14.09 -3.42
C VAL A 74 17.10 -14.98 -4.66
N PRO A 75 17.31 -16.30 -4.55
CA PRO A 75 17.22 -17.19 -5.70
C PRO A 75 15.79 -17.27 -6.21
N LEU A 76 15.65 -17.29 -7.54
CA LEU A 76 14.37 -17.50 -8.19
C LEU A 76 13.86 -18.92 -7.88
N PRO A 77 12.54 -19.09 -7.71
CA PRO A 77 11.97 -20.42 -7.56
C PRO A 77 12.22 -21.25 -8.82
N PRO A 78 12.44 -22.58 -8.70
CA PRO A 78 12.66 -23.44 -9.85
C PRO A 78 11.51 -23.33 -10.86
N ALA A 79 11.84 -23.18 -12.13
CA ALA A 79 10.88 -23.05 -13.23
C ALA A 79 9.89 -21.87 -13.06
N ALA A 80 10.35 -20.74 -12.52
CA ALA A 80 9.60 -19.49 -12.53
C ALA A 80 9.13 -19.12 -13.95
N ALA A 81 7.81 -19.25 -14.19
CA ALA A 81 7.20 -18.68 -15.38
C ALA A 81 7.16 -17.15 -15.24
N ASP A 82 7.53 -16.45 -16.31
CA ASP A 82 7.51 -14.98 -16.42
C ASP A 82 8.28 -14.30 -15.28
N PRO A 83 9.61 -14.53 -15.16
CA PRO A 83 10.42 -14.00 -14.07
C PRO A 83 10.39 -12.47 -13.96
N GLU A 84 10.09 -11.77 -15.06
CA GLU A 84 9.88 -10.33 -15.11
C GLU A 84 8.64 -9.83 -14.35
N LEU A 85 7.69 -10.72 -14.05
CA LEU A 85 6.48 -10.43 -13.26
C LEU A 85 6.65 -10.75 -11.77
N LEU A 86 7.85 -11.18 -11.36
CA LEU A 86 8.14 -11.49 -9.97
C LEU A 86 8.57 -10.24 -9.21
N GLU A 87 8.05 -10.13 -8.00
CA GLU A 87 8.35 -9.04 -7.09
C GLU A 87 9.01 -9.57 -5.82
N LEU A 88 9.93 -8.79 -5.25
CA LEU A 88 10.53 -9.09 -3.97
C LEU A 88 9.82 -8.32 -2.86
N LEU A 89 9.32 -9.05 -1.87
CA LEU A 89 8.81 -8.47 -0.63
C LEU A 89 9.73 -8.80 0.54
N ALA A 90 9.85 -7.85 1.46
CA ALA A 90 10.53 -8.04 2.74
C ALA A 90 9.59 -7.77 3.91
N TRP A 91 9.66 -8.62 4.93
CA TRP A 91 8.90 -8.49 6.16
C TRP A 91 9.79 -7.95 7.28
N ASP A 92 9.34 -6.87 7.93
CA ASP A 92 10.07 -6.18 9.00
C ASP A 92 9.79 -6.72 10.41
N GLY A 93 8.92 -7.71 10.54
CA GLY A 93 8.39 -8.15 11.85
C GLY A 93 6.92 -7.79 12.04
N THR A 94 6.40 -6.87 11.23
CA THR A 94 5.03 -6.37 11.34
C THR A 94 4.31 -6.30 10.00
N THR A 95 5.00 -5.92 8.93
CA THR A 95 4.40 -5.72 7.62
C THR A 95 5.33 -6.14 6.48
N TRP A 96 4.73 -6.59 5.38
CA TRP A 96 5.40 -6.83 4.12
C TRP A 96 5.54 -5.54 3.34
N ARG A 97 6.72 -5.28 2.79
CA ARG A 97 7.01 -4.12 1.94
C ARG A 97 7.67 -4.55 0.65
N PHE A 98 7.28 -3.91 -0.43
CA PHE A 98 7.96 -4.03 -1.71
C PHE A 98 9.42 -3.59 -1.58
N VAL A 99 10.31 -4.37 -2.18
CA VAL A 99 11.73 -4.09 -2.28
C VAL A 99 12.07 -3.94 -3.76
N PRO A 100 12.49 -2.75 -4.21
CA PRO A 100 13.01 -2.57 -5.56
C PRO A 100 14.20 -3.53 -5.77
N SER A 101 14.07 -4.42 -6.75
CA SER A 101 15.08 -5.42 -7.06
C SER A 101 15.41 -5.44 -8.54
N LEU A 102 16.61 -5.90 -8.86
CA LEU A 102 17.08 -6.18 -10.20
C LEU A 102 17.00 -7.68 -10.45
N LEU A 103 16.39 -8.05 -11.56
CA LEU A 103 16.38 -9.42 -12.04
C LEU A 103 17.74 -9.75 -12.67
N SER A 104 18.40 -10.77 -12.12
CA SER A 104 19.55 -11.46 -12.72
C SER A 104 19.07 -12.75 -13.41
N THR A 105 19.99 -13.55 -13.92
CA THR A 105 19.69 -14.84 -14.58
C THR A 105 18.92 -15.81 -13.68
N ASP A 106 19.25 -15.85 -12.39
CA ASP A 106 18.77 -16.84 -11.42
C ASP A 106 18.32 -16.25 -10.08
N GLU A 107 18.32 -14.92 -9.94
CA GLU A 107 18.10 -14.24 -8.66
C GLU A 107 17.42 -12.88 -8.80
N LEU A 108 16.74 -12.44 -7.74
CA LEU A 108 16.40 -11.04 -7.50
C LEU A 108 17.41 -10.42 -6.55
N GLN A 109 18.03 -9.32 -6.98
CA GLN A 109 19.08 -8.62 -6.24
C GLN A 109 18.60 -7.25 -5.76
N ALA A 110 18.83 -6.91 -4.50
CA ALA A 110 18.39 -5.64 -3.92
C ALA A 110 19.36 -5.10 -2.87
N GLU A 111 19.33 -3.80 -2.65
CA GLU A 111 19.98 -3.17 -1.50
C GLU A 111 18.92 -2.66 -0.53
N MET A 112 19.13 -2.90 0.76
CA MET A 112 18.17 -2.56 1.82
C MET A 112 18.83 -1.84 2.99
N ALA A 113 18.04 -1.04 3.70
CA ALA A 113 18.39 -0.54 5.02
C ALA A 113 18.03 -1.61 6.07
N GLY A 114 19.04 -2.12 6.77
CA GLY A 114 18.91 -3.19 7.75
C GLY A 114 18.65 -4.58 7.14
N VAL A 115 18.67 -5.59 8.01
CA VAL A 115 18.41 -7.00 7.65
C VAL A 115 16.90 -7.27 7.80
N PRO A 116 16.20 -7.76 6.76
CA PRO A 116 14.79 -8.12 6.89
C PRO A 116 14.61 -9.37 7.77
N ARG A 117 13.43 -9.51 8.38
CA ARG A 117 13.10 -10.70 9.18
C ARG A 117 12.58 -11.86 8.34
N ALA A 118 12.03 -11.57 7.17
CA ALA A 118 11.77 -12.56 6.14
C ALA A 118 11.76 -11.90 4.76
N VAL A 119 11.97 -12.70 3.72
CA VAL A 119 11.80 -12.27 2.33
C VAL A 119 10.98 -13.29 1.55
N ALA A 120 10.19 -12.82 0.60
CA ALA A 120 9.34 -13.64 -0.25
C ALA A 120 9.40 -13.12 -1.68
N ILE A 121 9.52 -14.04 -2.63
CA ILE A 121 9.25 -13.75 -4.04
C ILE A 121 7.77 -14.00 -4.28
N VAL A 122 7.08 -12.99 -4.79
CA VAL A 122 5.64 -13.06 -5.08
C VAL A 122 5.37 -12.77 -6.54
N ARG A 123 4.18 -13.12 -6.97
CA ARG A 123 3.61 -12.66 -8.22
C ARG A 123 2.29 -11.94 -7.96
N GLY A 124 2.05 -10.89 -8.74
CA GLY A 124 0.74 -10.25 -8.79
C GLY A 124 -0.32 -11.23 -9.25
N MET A 125 -1.40 -11.32 -8.50
CA MET A 125 -2.62 -11.99 -8.91
C MET A 125 -3.58 -10.94 -9.47
N PRO A 126 -4.30 -11.23 -10.56
CA PRO A 126 -5.34 -10.33 -11.02
C PRO A 126 -6.37 -10.16 -9.90
N ALA A 127 -6.61 -8.92 -9.49
CA ALA A 127 -7.76 -8.60 -8.66
C ALA A 127 -9.04 -8.89 -9.48
N PRO A 128 -10.10 -9.45 -8.87
CA PRO A 128 -11.38 -9.51 -9.54
C PRO A 128 -11.80 -8.08 -9.93
N PRO A 129 -12.33 -7.87 -11.14
CA PRO A 129 -12.79 -6.55 -11.53
C PRO A 129 -13.93 -6.13 -10.60
N ILE A 130 -13.82 -4.93 -10.05
CA ILE A 130 -14.90 -4.31 -9.26
C ILE A 130 -15.70 -3.42 -10.20
N VAL A 131 -17.01 -3.64 -10.31
CA VAL A 131 -17.89 -2.76 -11.08
C VAL A 131 -18.42 -1.65 -10.18
N GLY A 132 -17.99 -0.42 -10.47
CA GLY A 132 -18.44 0.77 -9.76
C GLY A 132 -19.25 1.72 -10.63
N GLY A 133 -20.15 2.48 -10.01
CA GLY A 133 -20.95 3.50 -10.68
C GLY A 133 -20.99 4.80 -9.89
N VAL A 134 -20.79 5.92 -10.59
CA VAL A 134 -21.00 7.26 -10.03
C VAL A 134 -22.48 7.59 -10.11
N LEU A 135 -23.03 8.14 -9.03
CA LEU A 135 -24.36 8.72 -9.00
C LEU A 135 -24.22 10.24 -8.84
N GLU A 136 -24.55 10.97 -9.90
CA GLU A 136 -24.55 12.43 -9.84
C GLU A 136 -25.77 12.95 -9.06
N ALA A 137 -25.66 14.21 -8.61
CA ALA A 137 -26.82 14.90 -8.05
C ALA A 137 -27.97 14.89 -9.08
N ASP A 138 -29.18 14.66 -8.59
CA ASP A 138 -30.42 14.53 -9.39
C ASP A 138 -30.53 13.27 -10.27
N GLU A 139 -29.57 12.34 -10.21
CA GLU A 139 -29.71 11.02 -10.82
C GLU A 139 -30.41 10.02 -9.87
N THR A 140 -31.08 9.03 -10.45
CA THR A 140 -31.60 7.87 -9.70
C THR A 140 -31.10 6.59 -10.34
N PHE A 141 -30.65 5.63 -9.52
CA PHE A 141 -30.33 4.31 -10.02
C PHE A 141 -31.62 3.61 -10.47
N THR A 142 -31.71 3.30 -11.77
CA THR A 142 -32.67 2.31 -12.25
C THR A 142 -32.20 0.90 -11.84
N ALA A 143 -33.07 -0.11 -11.87
CA ALA A 143 -32.89 -1.44 -11.27
C ALA A 143 -31.63 -2.26 -11.67
N SER A 144 -30.74 -1.74 -12.52
CA SER A 144 -29.42 -2.30 -12.84
C SER A 144 -28.35 -2.10 -11.74
N SER A 145 -28.68 -1.41 -10.64
CA SER A 145 -27.74 -1.12 -9.54
C SER A 145 -27.31 -2.32 -8.70
N ALA A 146 -28.00 -3.46 -8.79
CA ALA A 146 -27.60 -4.69 -8.11
C ALA A 146 -26.33 -5.34 -8.70
N ALA A 147 -25.94 -4.96 -9.92
CA ALA A 147 -24.69 -5.41 -10.54
C ALA A 147 -23.48 -4.57 -10.12
N LEU A 148 -23.69 -3.42 -9.46
CA LEU A 148 -22.62 -2.58 -8.95
C LEU A 148 -22.16 -3.08 -7.59
N GLU A 149 -20.86 -3.30 -7.45
CA GLU A 149 -20.23 -3.63 -6.17
C GLU A 149 -19.93 -2.36 -5.36
N VAL A 150 -19.68 -1.25 -6.05
CA VAL A 150 -19.38 0.04 -5.41
C VAL A 150 -20.23 1.15 -6.01
N VAL A 151 -20.81 1.97 -5.15
CA VAL A 151 -21.56 3.16 -5.53
C VAL A 151 -20.81 4.38 -5.04
N PHE A 152 -20.64 5.34 -5.94
CA PHE A 152 -19.92 6.58 -5.70
C PHE A 152 -20.89 7.77 -5.76
N PRO A 153 -21.62 8.10 -4.67
CA PRO A 153 -22.44 9.30 -4.65
C PRO A 153 -21.55 10.54 -4.80
N ALA A 154 -21.82 11.33 -5.82
CA ALA A 154 -21.16 12.61 -6.07
C ALA A 154 -22.00 13.77 -5.53
N GLY A 155 -21.52 15.00 -5.74
CA GLY A 155 -22.21 16.24 -5.36
C GLY A 155 -21.50 17.08 -4.29
N LEU A 156 -20.38 16.59 -3.73
CA LEU A 156 -19.53 17.36 -2.82
C LEU A 156 -18.30 17.93 -3.53
N VAL A 157 -18.00 19.19 -3.24
CA VAL A 157 -16.91 19.96 -3.83
C VAL A 157 -16.03 20.58 -2.74
N LEU A 158 -14.71 20.39 -2.86
CA LEU A 158 -13.71 21.03 -2.02
C LEU A 158 -13.67 22.55 -2.27
N GLN A 159 -13.58 23.32 -1.19
CA GLN A 159 -13.32 24.76 -1.22
C GLN A 159 -11.90 25.09 -0.78
N LYS A 160 -11.41 26.31 -1.10
CA LYS A 160 -10.05 26.78 -0.77
C LYS A 160 -9.77 26.80 0.73
N ASP A 161 -10.80 26.99 1.55
CA ASP A 161 -10.73 26.99 3.02
C ASP A 161 -10.81 25.57 3.62
N GLY A 162 -10.84 24.53 2.77
CA GLY A 162 -10.92 23.13 3.18
C GLY A 162 -12.34 22.63 3.47
N SER A 163 -13.35 23.50 3.44
CA SER A 163 -14.74 23.08 3.60
C SER A 163 -15.23 22.24 2.41
N LEU A 164 -16.24 21.42 2.66
CA LEU A 164 -16.95 20.64 1.64
C LEU A 164 -18.29 21.31 1.37
N LEU A 165 -18.52 21.74 0.13
CA LEU A 165 -19.75 22.38 -0.32
C LEU A 165 -20.58 21.40 -1.14
N GLY A 166 -21.91 21.49 -1.04
CA GLY A 166 -22.85 20.71 -1.84
C GLY A 166 -23.62 19.69 -1.02
N THR A 167 -24.29 18.77 -1.71
CA THR A 167 -25.06 17.69 -1.11
C THR A 167 -24.85 16.46 -1.96
N LEU A 168 -24.73 15.29 -1.32
CA LEU A 168 -24.58 14.04 -2.04
C LEU A 168 -25.85 13.72 -2.82
N ALA A 169 -25.71 12.98 -3.91
CA ALA A 169 -26.83 12.33 -4.54
C ALA A 169 -27.59 11.46 -3.51
N ASP A 170 -28.90 11.70 -3.40
CA ASP A 170 -29.79 10.98 -2.51
C ASP A 170 -30.32 9.69 -3.17
N GLY A 171 -31.10 8.90 -2.43
CA GLY A 171 -31.81 7.74 -2.98
C GLY A 171 -30.97 6.45 -3.09
N ILE A 172 -29.75 6.43 -2.54
CA ILE A 172 -28.96 5.21 -2.44
C ILE A 172 -29.47 4.37 -1.26
N THR A 173 -30.10 3.25 -1.57
CA THR A 173 -30.29 2.15 -0.62
C THR A 173 -29.34 1.04 -1.03
N PRO A 174 -28.16 0.91 -0.39
CA PRO A 174 -27.15 -0.05 -0.81
C PRO A 174 -27.73 -1.46 -0.74
N ALA A 175 -27.52 -2.26 -1.79
CA ALA A 175 -27.83 -3.68 -1.73
C ALA A 175 -26.88 -4.38 -0.72
N ALA A 176 -27.28 -5.55 -0.23
CA ALA A 176 -26.41 -6.33 0.66
C ALA A 176 -25.08 -6.65 -0.05
N GLY A 177 -23.96 -6.27 0.58
CA GLY A 177 -22.61 -6.45 0.03
C GLY A 177 -22.11 -5.30 -0.86
N GLN A 178 -22.93 -4.30 -1.14
CA GLN A 178 -22.52 -3.13 -1.91
C GLN A 178 -21.81 -2.09 -1.02
N SER A 179 -20.64 -1.63 -1.45
CA SER A 179 -19.92 -0.56 -0.78
C SER A 179 -20.39 0.81 -1.29
N VAL A 180 -20.43 1.80 -0.40
CA VAL A 180 -20.76 3.18 -0.75
C VAL A 180 -19.61 4.08 -0.36
N MET A 181 -19.04 4.79 -1.33
CA MET A 181 -17.90 5.67 -1.12
C MET A 181 -18.17 7.03 -1.76
N PRO A 182 -18.61 8.04 -1.00
CA PRO A 182 -18.85 9.37 -1.53
C PRO A 182 -17.63 9.96 -2.23
N VAL A 183 -17.87 10.65 -3.35
CA VAL A 183 -16.83 11.36 -4.10
C VAL A 183 -16.80 12.82 -3.68
N VAL A 184 -15.62 13.31 -3.35
CA VAL A 184 -15.36 14.74 -3.17
C VAL A 184 -14.49 15.22 -4.30
N ARG A 185 -14.98 16.21 -5.05
CA ARG A 185 -14.30 16.75 -6.24
C ARG A 185 -13.59 18.07 -5.96
N ALA A 186 -12.48 18.29 -6.65
CA ALA A 186 -11.95 19.63 -6.88
C ALA A 186 -12.19 19.99 -8.37
N PRO A 187 -13.25 20.75 -8.70
CA PRO A 187 -13.70 20.91 -10.08
C PRO A 187 -12.72 21.74 -10.91
N GLU A 188 -12.52 21.30 -12.15
CA GLU A 188 -11.80 22.06 -13.18
C GLU A 188 -12.56 23.35 -13.57
N PRO A 189 -11.86 24.41 -14.03
CA PRO A 189 -10.40 24.50 -14.21
C PRO A 189 -9.63 24.84 -12.92
N ASP A 190 -10.33 25.12 -11.82
CA ASP A 190 -9.72 25.68 -10.61
C ASP A 190 -9.21 24.62 -9.63
N GLY A 191 -9.48 23.34 -9.87
CA GLY A 191 -9.25 22.21 -8.96
C GLY A 191 -7.83 22.19 -8.37
N THR A 192 -6.81 22.29 -9.22
CA THR A 192 -5.41 22.37 -8.78
C THR A 192 -5.16 23.53 -7.81
N SER A 193 -5.72 24.71 -8.09
CA SER A 193 -5.53 25.90 -7.25
C SER A 193 -6.28 25.80 -5.92
N ILE A 194 -7.44 25.13 -5.92
CA ILE A 194 -8.23 24.87 -4.72
C ILE A 194 -7.48 23.92 -3.80
N VAL A 195 -6.96 22.82 -4.33
CA VAL A 195 -6.19 21.85 -3.56
C VAL A 195 -4.89 22.49 -3.05
N ALA A 196 -4.20 23.29 -3.86
CA ALA A 196 -3.01 24.01 -3.43
C ALA A 196 -3.30 24.98 -2.27
N ALA A 197 -4.40 25.73 -2.34
CA ALA A 197 -4.81 26.62 -1.26
C ALA A 197 -5.15 25.85 0.04
N MET A 198 -5.90 24.74 -0.08
CA MET A 198 -6.22 23.88 1.05
C MET A 198 -4.96 23.30 1.68
N LEU A 199 -4.03 22.77 0.88
CA LEU A 199 -2.78 22.19 1.36
C LEU A 199 -1.84 23.22 1.98
N ALA A 200 -1.85 24.48 1.54
CA ALA A 200 -0.95 25.52 2.07
C ALA A 200 -1.37 26.01 3.48
N SER A 201 -2.64 25.88 3.86
CA SER A 201 -3.18 26.38 5.13
C SER A 201 -3.40 25.26 6.15
N PRO A 202 -2.74 25.28 7.32
CA PRO A 202 -2.98 24.30 8.38
C PRO A 202 -4.46 24.21 8.80
N ALA A 203 -5.14 25.36 8.89
CA ALA A 203 -6.56 25.42 9.23
C ALA A 203 -7.43 24.77 8.15
N ALA A 204 -7.14 25.03 6.87
CA ALA A 204 -7.90 24.44 5.76
C ALA A 204 -7.68 22.92 5.67
N ARG A 205 -6.44 22.44 5.87
CA ARG A 205 -6.17 21.00 5.94
C ARG A 205 -6.96 20.34 7.05
N GLN A 206 -6.95 20.91 8.25
CA GLN A 206 -7.69 20.37 9.39
C GLN A 206 -9.20 20.37 9.16
N GLN A 207 -9.73 21.44 8.55
CA GLN A 207 -11.14 21.52 8.17
C GLN A 207 -11.50 20.42 7.17
N ASN A 208 -10.66 20.19 6.16
CA ASN A 208 -10.91 19.17 5.15
C ASN A 208 -10.84 17.75 5.72
N LEU A 209 -9.80 17.45 6.52
CA LEU A 209 -9.67 16.16 7.20
C LEU A 209 -10.88 15.87 8.09
N SER A 210 -11.37 16.88 8.83
CA SER A 210 -12.53 16.73 9.69
C SER A 210 -13.80 16.44 8.87
N GLY A 211 -14.03 17.19 7.78
CA GLY A 211 -15.17 16.98 6.90
C GLY A 211 -15.16 15.61 6.20
N LEU A 212 -13.99 15.17 5.70
CA LEU A 212 -13.84 13.86 5.07
C LEU A 212 -14.04 12.72 6.08
N ARG A 213 -13.53 12.87 7.31
CA ARG A 213 -13.75 11.91 8.39
C ARG A 213 -15.23 11.82 8.76
N GLU A 214 -15.92 12.95 8.92
CA GLU A 214 -17.36 12.96 9.22
C GLU A 214 -18.19 12.36 8.07
N LEU A 215 -17.79 12.61 6.83
CA LEU A 215 -18.38 12.00 5.65
C LEU A 215 -18.24 10.48 5.68
N ALA A 216 -17.05 9.96 5.95
CA ALA A 216 -16.78 8.52 6.03
C ALA A 216 -17.44 7.85 7.24
N ALA A 217 -17.59 8.56 8.36
CA ALA A 217 -18.15 8.05 9.60
C ALA A 217 -19.65 7.73 9.53
N LYS A 218 -20.36 8.21 8.51
CA LYS A 218 -21.77 7.84 8.28
C LYS A 218 -21.87 6.32 8.10
N SER A 219 -22.82 5.69 8.80
CA SER A 219 -22.92 4.22 8.86
C SER A 219 -23.12 3.55 7.49
N SER A 220 -23.70 4.27 6.53
CA SER A 220 -23.90 3.81 5.16
C SER A 220 -22.62 3.86 4.30
N HIS A 221 -21.58 4.58 4.72
CA HIS A 221 -20.37 4.79 3.93
C HIS A 221 -19.25 3.85 4.35
N HIS A 222 -18.45 3.43 3.38
CA HIS A 222 -17.36 2.47 3.51
C HIS A 222 -15.99 3.11 3.24
N GLY A 223 -15.94 4.45 3.14
CA GLY A 223 -14.76 5.22 2.80
C GLY A 223 -15.15 6.51 2.08
N VAL A 224 -14.18 7.14 1.44
CA VAL A 224 -14.36 8.32 0.56
C VAL A 224 -13.45 8.21 -0.65
N VAL A 225 -13.86 8.79 -1.77
CA VAL A 225 -13.03 8.96 -2.97
C VAL A 225 -12.66 10.42 -3.12
N LEU A 226 -11.36 10.69 -3.27
CA LEU A 226 -10.87 12.03 -3.58
C LEU A 226 -10.64 12.14 -5.07
N ASP A 227 -11.48 12.91 -5.75
CA ASP A 227 -11.37 13.22 -7.17
C ASP A 227 -10.88 14.67 -7.33
N TYR A 228 -9.62 14.87 -6.92
CA TYR A 228 -9.01 16.20 -6.82
C TYR A 228 -8.27 16.61 -8.11
N GLY A 229 -8.54 15.91 -9.22
CA GLY A 229 -8.00 16.23 -10.53
C GLY A 229 -6.46 16.17 -10.60
N LEU A 230 -5.90 17.00 -11.48
CA LEU A 230 -4.46 17.04 -11.72
C LEU A 230 -3.73 17.85 -10.64
N LEU A 231 -2.84 17.19 -9.90
CA LEU A 231 -1.96 17.82 -8.92
C LEU A 231 -0.62 18.19 -9.53
N GLN A 232 -0.06 19.32 -9.13
CA GLN A 232 1.27 19.73 -9.58
C GLN A 232 2.36 18.92 -8.86
N PRO A 233 3.48 18.58 -9.54
CA PRO A 233 4.59 17.84 -8.92
C PRO A 233 5.13 18.49 -7.64
N ALA A 234 5.09 19.82 -7.55
CA ALA A 234 5.52 20.57 -6.37
C ALA A 234 4.70 20.26 -5.11
N MET A 235 3.47 19.76 -5.24
CA MET A 235 2.57 19.45 -4.12
C MET A 235 2.81 18.05 -3.53
N ARG A 236 3.78 17.29 -4.07
CA ARG A 236 3.98 15.86 -3.74
C ARG A 236 4.14 15.62 -2.24
N THR A 237 4.94 16.43 -1.56
CA THR A 237 5.27 16.24 -0.14
C THR A 237 4.04 16.47 0.74
N GLU A 238 3.38 17.60 0.55
CA GLU A 238 2.22 18.04 1.30
C GLU A 238 1.02 17.13 1.04
N TRP A 239 0.79 16.75 -0.22
CA TRP A 239 -0.26 15.79 -0.60
C TRP A 239 -0.03 14.42 0.04
N SER A 240 1.21 13.90 -0.02
CA SER A 240 1.54 12.61 0.58
C SER A 240 1.43 12.62 2.10
N ALA A 241 1.69 13.77 2.75
CA ALA A 241 1.45 13.94 4.17
C ALA A 241 -0.05 13.96 4.48
N PHE A 242 -0.83 14.74 3.73
CA PHE A 242 -2.28 14.82 3.85
C PHE A 242 -2.96 13.46 3.70
N ILE A 243 -2.61 12.67 2.67
CA ILE A 243 -3.19 11.34 2.45
C ILE A 243 -2.84 10.36 3.57
N ARG A 244 -1.61 10.40 4.11
CA ARG A 244 -1.23 9.55 5.26
C ARG A 244 -2.01 9.91 6.52
N GLU A 245 -2.25 11.19 6.76
CA GLU A 245 -3.04 11.66 7.88
C GLU A 245 -4.51 11.25 7.73
N LEU A 246 -5.10 11.46 6.54
CA LEU A 246 -6.45 11.00 6.23
C LEU A 246 -6.60 9.49 6.40
N ALA A 247 -5.70 8.69 5.83
CA ALA A 247 -5.71 7.24 5.97
C ALA A 247 -5.66 6.80 7.44
N THR A 248 -4.82 7.46 8.25
CA THR A 248 -4.76 7.20 9.70
C THR A 248 -6.10 7.45 10.37
N LEU A 249 -6.77 8.56 10.03
CA LEU A 249 -8.08 8.92 10.59
C LEU A 249 -9.19 7.94 10.16
N LEU A 250 -9.21 7.53 8.89
CA LEU A 250 -10.24 6.63 8.35
C LEU A 250 -10.07 5.19 8.84
N HIS A 251 -8.84 4.66 8.85
CA HIS A 251 -8.57 3.31 9.36
C HIS A 251 -8.89 3.18 10.86
N ALA A 252 -8.71 4.26 11.65
CA ALA A 252 -9.13 4.27 13.06
C ALA A 252 -10.65 4.13 13.24
N GLN A 253 -11.44 4.42 12.19
CA GLN A 253 -12.88 4.24 12.12
C GLN A 253 -13.29 2.95 11.37
N GLN A 254 -12.33 2.10 11.00
CA GLN A 254 -12.54 0.92 10.15
C GLN A 254 -13.18 1.29 8.79
N LYS A 255 -12.78 2.43 8.25
CA LYS A 255 -13.11 2.89 6.89
C LYS A 255 -11.89 2.81 6.00
#